data_AF-A0A4R0KKG0-F1
#
_entry.id   AF-A0A4R0KKG0-F1
#
_cell.length_a   1.000
_cell.length_b   1.000
_cell.length_c   1.000
_cell.angle_alpha   90.00
_cell.angle_beta   90.00
_cell.angle_gamma   90.00
#
_symmetry.space_group_name_H-M   'P 1'
#
loop_
_entity.id
_entity.type
_entity.pdbx_description
1 polymer ?
#
loop_
_entity_poly.entity_id
_entity_poly.type
_entity_poly.pdbx_seq_one_letter_code
_entity_poly.pdbx_strand_id
1 'polypeptide(L)'
;MDTRTEIRLRLTAQEVAGLAALAVGLRGVTEAELTEEDAAVAALELALTRLIEDFEVPDESARARVQQARDELRANWVRGGASL
;
A
#
# COMPACT_ATOMS: atom_id res chain seq x y z
N MET A 1 -11.97 -15.30 12.07
CA MET A 1 -10.76 -14.92 12.84
C MET A 1 -10.16 -13.75 12.12
N ASP A 2 -9.95 -12.63 12.81
CA ASP A 2 -9.18 -11.53 12.25
C ASP A 2 -7.71 -11.96 12.18
N THR A 3 -7.17 -12.10 10.98
CA THR A 3 -5.78 -12.57 10.74
C THR A 3 -4.79 -11.42 10.67
N ARG A 4 -5.21 -10.21 11.07
CA ARG A 4 -4.38 -9.00 11.02
C ARG A 4 -3.33 -9.01 12.13
N THR A 5 -2.14 -8.52 11.78
CA THR A 5 -1.06 -8.24 12.74
C THR A 5 -1.01 -6.74 13.00
N GLU A 6 -1.13 -6.33 14.26
CA GLU A 6 -0.96 -4.92 14.64
C GLU A 6 0.52 -4.53 14.58
N ILE A 7 0.82 -3.43 13.89
CA ILE A 7 2.13 -2.77 13.93
C ILE A 7 1.99 -1.36 14.50
N ARG A 8 2.94 -0.96 15.35
CA ARG A 8 2.99 0.41 15.89
C ARG A 8 4.06 1.21 15.18
N LEU A 9 3.64 2.30 14.53
CA LEU A 9 4.52 3.22 13.82
C LEU A 9 4.68 4.52 14.62
N ARG A 10 5.87 5.11 14.55
CA ARG A 10 6.13 6.46 15.04
C ARG A 10 6.27 7.36 13.84
N LEU A 11 5.31 8.27 13.67
CA LEU A 11 5.25 9.20 12.56
C LEU A 11 5.32 10.63 13.09
N THR A 12 5.90 11.51 12.29
CA THR A 12 5.82 12.96 12.46
C THR A 12 4.40 13.45 12.17
N ALA A 13 4.08 14.66 12.63
CA ALA A 13 2.77 15.28 12.36
C ALA A 13 2.52 15.43 10.85
N GLN A 14 3.56 15.71 10.08
CA GLN A 14 3.50 15.87 8.63
C GLN A 14 3.19 14.54 7.93
N GLU A 15 3.80 13.43 8.35
CA GLU A 15 3.53 12.10 7.80
C GLU A 15 2.10 11.64 8.11
N VAL A 16 1.59 11.92 9.31
CA VAL A 16 0.19 11.65 9.66
C VAL A 16 -0.78 12.46 8.77
N ALA A 17 -0.49 13.75 8.56
CA ALA A 17 -1.29 14.59 7.67
C ALA A 17 -1.26 14.08 6.21
N GLY A 18 -0.11 13.60 5.75
CA GLY A 18 0.04 12.98 4.44
C GLY A 18 -0.82 11.72 4.28
N LEU A 19 -0.83 10.83 5.29
CA LEU A 19 -1.66 9.62 5.27
C LEU A 19 -3.16 9.94 5.25
N ALA A 20 -3.59 10.92 6.05
CA ALA A 20 -4.98 11.38 6.06
C ALA A 20 -5.39 11.98 4.69
N ALA A 21 -4.51 12.77 4.07
CA ALA A 21 -4.76 13.32 2.74
C ALA A 21 -4.83 12.23 1.67
N LEU A 22 -3.99 11.20 1.75
CA LEU A 22 -4.04 10.05 0.86
C LEU A 22 -5.37 9.30 1.00
N ALA A 23 -5.83 9.04 2.22
CA ALA A 23 -7.12 8.42 2.46
C ALA A 23 -8.26 9.23 1.82
N VAL A 24 -8.28 10.55 2.00
CA VAL A 24 -9.26 11.44 1.35
C VAL A 24 -9.21 11.33 -0.18
N GLY A 25 -8.02 11.36 -0.78
CA GLY A 25 -7.86 11.25 -2.23
C GLY A 25 -8.35 9.92 -2.77
N LEU A 26 -7.99 8.81 -2.12
CA LEU A 26 -8.42 7.48 -2.52
C LEU A 26 -9.93 7.28 -2.36
N ARG A 27 -10.56 7.84 -1.32
CA ARG A 27 -12.03 7.85 -1.19
C ARG A 27 -12.69 8.52 -2.39
N GLY A 28 -12.13 9.64 -2.85
CA GLY A 28 -12.62 10.35 -4.03
C GLY A 28 -12.47 9.57 -5.34
N VAL A 29 -11.47 8.71 -5.47
CA VAL A 29 -11.21 7.90 -6.68
C VAL A 29 -12.00 6.59 -6.69
N THR A 30 -12.08 5.92 -5.54
CA THR A 30 -12.67 4.59 -5.42
C THR A 30 -14.15 4.60 -5.08
N GLU A 31 -14.71 5.77 -4.75
CA GLU A 31 -16.07 5.95 -4.22
C GLU A 31 -16.37 5.05 -3.00
N ALA A 32 -15.32 4.60 -2.30
CA ALA A 32 -15.42 3.73 -1.14
C ALA A 32 -15.01 4.47 0.13
N GLU A 33 -15.58 4.07 1.27
CA GLU A 33 -15.09 4.49 2.58
C GLU A 33 -13.76 3.81 2.88
N LEU A 34 -12.70 4.61 2.91
CA LEU A 34 -11.34 4.16 3.21
C LEU A 34 -10.82 4.82 4.48
N THR A 35 -10.17 4.00 5.29
CA THR A 35 -9.46 4.39 6.50
C THR A 35 -8.01 4.77 6.19
N GLU A 36 -7.31 5.34 7.15
CA GLU A 36 -5.86 5.55 7.08
C GLU A 36 -5.09 4.23 6.99
N GLU A 37 -5.61 3.14 7.59
CA GLU A 37 -5.04 1.80 7.44
C GLU A 37 -5.13 1.36 5.98
N ASP A 38 -6.30 1.47 5.35
CA ASP A 38 -6.48 1.14 3.93
C ASP A 38 -5.54 2.00 3.05
N ALA A 39 -5.41 3.30 3.34
CA ALA A 39 -4.50 4.18 2.61
C ALA A 39 -3.03 3.77 2.76
N ALA A 40 -2.62 3.30 3.94
CA ALA A 40 -1.26 2.83 4.18
C ALA A 40 -0.96 1.55 3.39
N VAL A 41 -1.89 0.59 3.34
CA VAL A 41 -1.70 -0.62 2.53
C VAL A 41 -1.67 -0.28 1.03
N ALA A 42 -2.46 0.70 0.58
CA ALA A 42 -2.47 1.14 -0.82
C ALA A 42 -1.14 1.80 -1.20
N ALA A 43 -0.61 2.65 -0.32
CA ALA A 43 0.71 3.25 -0.49
C ALA A 43 1.82 2.18 -0.55
N LEU A 44 1.71 1.12 0.27
CA LEU A 44 2.66 0.02 0.27
C LEU A 44 2.63 -0.76 -1.06
N GLU A 45 1.44 -1.09 -1.57
CA GLU A 45 1.30 -1.77 -2.88
C GLU A 45 1.91 -0.91 -4.00
N LEU A 46 1.60 0.39 -4.03
CA LEU A 46 2.15 1.30 -5.03
C LEU A 46 3.67 1.36 -4.93
N ALA A 47 4.24 1.47 -3.72
CA ALA A 47 5.69 1.51 -3.53
C ALA A 47 6.36 0.23 -4.05
N LEU A 48 5.79 -0.95 -3.78
CA LEU A 48 6.32 -2.22 -4.28
C LEU A 48 6.21 -2.32 -5.81
N THR A 49 5.09 -1.87 -6.40
CA THR A 49 4.90 -1.81 -7.84
C THR A 49 5.95 -0.92 -8.50
N ARG A 50 6.18 0.29 -7.97
CA ARG A 50 7.23 1.20 -8.50
C ARG A 50 8.63 0.60 -8.37
N LEU A 51 8.93 -0.11 -7.29
CA LEU A 51 10.22 -0.82 -7.15
C LEU A 51 10.44 -1.88 -8.23
N ILE A 52 9.38 -2.44 -8.83
CA ILE A 52 9.49 -3.47 -9.88
C ILE A 52 9.50 -2.84 -11.27
N GLU A 53 8.67 -1.82 -11.47
CA GLU A 53 8.35 -1.26 -12.79
C GLU A 53 9.22 -0.04 -13.12
N ASP A 54 9.41 0.86 -12.17
CA ASP A 54 10.12 2.13 -12.36
C ASP A 54 11.60 2.04 -11.93
N PHE A 55 11.91 1.15 -11.00
CA PHE A 55 13.25 0.97 -10.45
C PHE A 55 13.79 -0.43 -10.72
N GLU A 56 15.11 -0.53 -10.85
CA GLU A 56 15.79 -1.81 -10.95
C GLU A 56 16.27 -2.23 -9.55
N VAL A 57 15.58 -3.21 -8.94
CA VAL A 57 16.10 -3.90 -7.74
C VAL A 57 17.26 -4.79 -8.20
N PRO A 58 18.54 -4.48 -7.87
CA PRO A 58 19.68 -5.13 -8.49
C PRO A 58 19.88 -6.58 -8.04
N ASP A 59 19.49 -6.88 -6.80
CA ASP A 59 19.56 -8.21 -6.24
C ASP A 59 18.33 -9.02 -6.65
N GLU A 60 18.55 -10.13 -7.36
CA GLU A 60 17.48 -10.97 -7.88
C GLU A 60 16.61 -11.57 -6.76
N SER A 61 17.22 -11.90 -5.62
CA SER A 61 16.50 -12.47 -4.47
C SER A 61 15.58 -11.43 -3.80
N ALA A 62 16.04 -10.18 -3.69
CA ALA A 62 15.24 -9.06 -3.21
C ALA A 62 14.13 -8.72 -4.19
N ARG A 63 14.42 -8.73 -5.50
CA ARG A 63 13.41 -8.51 -6.54
C ARG A 63 12.30 -9.54 -6.47
N ALA A 64 12.64 -10.83 -6.34
CA ALA A 64 11.66 -11.89 -6.18
C ALA A 64 10.79 -11.71 -4.93
N ARG A 65 11.38 -11.28 -3.80
CA ARG A 65 10.63 -10.99 -2.56
C ARG A 65 9.66 -9.81 -2.73
N VAL A 66 10.09 -8.74 -3.40
CA VAL A 66 9.24 -7.57 -3.67
C VAL A 66 8.07 -7.95 -4.59
N GLN A 67 8.35 -8.73 -5.65
CA GLN A 67 7.33 -9.24 -6.57
C GLN A 67 6.29 -10.09 -5.83
N GLN A 68 6.74 -11.05 -5.04
CA GLN A 68 5.88 -11.90 -4.24
C GLN A 68 4.99 -11.08 -3.29
N ALA A 69 5.57 -10.14 -2.53
CA ALA A 69 4.81 -9.32 -1.59
C ALA A 69 3.73 -8.47 -2.29
N ARG A 70 4.06 -7.89 -3.46
CA ARG A 70 3.12 -7.12 -4.29
C ARG A 70 1.99 -8.00 -4.83
N ASP A 71 2.31 -9.21 -5.29
CA ASP A 71 1.30 -10.17 -5.80
C ASP A 71 0.37 -10.66 -4.68
N GLU A 72 0.91 -10.95 -3.51
CA GLU A 72 0.13 -11.33 -2.31
C GLU A 72 -0.79 -10.19 -1.84
N LEU A 73 -0.31 -8.94 -1.85
CA LEU A 73 -1.12 -7.78 -1.49
C LEU A 73 -2.28 -7.58 -2.46
N ARG A 74 -2.03 -7.64 -3.78
CA ARG A 74 -3.08 -7.50 -4.81
C ARG A 74 -4.13 -8.62 -4.71
N ALA A 75 -3.71 -9.86 -4.47
CA ALA A 75 -4.61 -11.00 -4.37
C ALA A 75 -5.60 -10.90 -3.19
N ASN A 76 -5.18 -10.23 -2.11
CA ASN A 76 -5.98 -10.09 -0.89
C ASN A 76 -6.72 -8.74 -0.80
N TRP A 77 -6.52 -7.87 -1.78
CA TRP A 77 -7.16 -6.55 -1.82
C TRP A 77 -8.60 -6.65 -2.30
N VAL A 78 -9.54 -6.79 -1.35
CA VAL A 78 -10.99 -6.90 -1.65
C VAL A 78 -11.64 -5.53 -1.93
N ARG A 79 -10.97 -4.41 -1.60
CA ARG A 79 -11.55 -3.05 -1.67
C ARG A 79 -11.08 -2.26 -2.88
N GLY A 80 -11.55 -2.68 -4.06
CA GLY A 80 -11.41 -1.90 -5.29
C GLY A 80 -9.99 -1.92 -5.83
N GLY A 81 -9.80 -2.67 -6.92
CA GLY A 81 -8.68 -2.42 -7.81
C GLY A 81 -8.78 -1.00 -8.35
N ALA A 82 -8.15 -0.05 -7.66
CA ALA A 82 -7.67 1.15 -8.30
C ALA A 82 -6.42 0.75 -9.07
N SER A 83 -6.61 -0.02 -10.15
CA SER A 83 -5.64 -0.03 -11.24
C SER A 83 -5.69 1.36 -11.84
N LEU A 84 -4.88 2.27 -11.29
CA LEU A 84 -4.46 3.48 -12.01
C LEU A 84 -3.60 3.06 -13.21
#